data_AF-A0A821RIQ2-F1
#
_entry.id   AF-A0A821RIQ2-F1
#
_cell.length_a   1.000
_cell.length_b   1.000
_cell.length_c   1.000
_cell.angle_alpha   90.00
_cell.angle_beta   90.00
_cell.angle_gamma   90.00
#
_symmetry.space_group_name_H-M   'P 1'
#
loop_
_entity.id
_entity.type
_entity.pdbx_description
1 polymer ?
#
loop_
_entity_poly.entity_id
_entity_poly.type
_entity_poly.pdbx_seq_one_letter_code
_entity_poly.pdbx_strand_id
1 'polypeptide(L)'
;MLDDTVVHHEQIVHESLMKQTFYLNYPRPPPKQRGNWSVRVDAFSVTMFNVDLKASWLFNVPFSFLPVSRVVLHLTLKDPETCNTRICVHGSCRKYLNSPYLEYCQCEENWSGERCNVTTRCSCAQGGKCIDQHPTPICVCSLGRMGSECHVLLDSCVDVNCQNGGTCLPLDERQSTKFFICSCRSGYYGSRCEHASARVEIRFSDSLSPNNRPLSTAVFVHFLELKFDSPARMKLVLSAVHTRKTTGAYEELSTNPLNDIYRRVINLLNQLRSQNQIREWQKQKLIPVQNKIELAYMYFLAKPHKKGTPLRPIINTIHAVTARISKFLDQKLRPLFNRYARSTTIVDGVDLLHQLDQYIQKGYFNSSTLFITFDITNLYTMLPQEESLKILDEFLRQHNCHRIHGISIETIIELARLVLQANAFVYGKKFYRQIIGGAMGSPFTLTLANIFMWKWERQTILSKLPSYELYGRYIDDVFFTSNENETTIKEWLDFTNQFHPNIKLTYTISQCLPFLDVLIHNQNGTLSSSVYHKPAAEPTILSYISDHPRHIFRNVIQTALMRAIRYSSTFEAFNIERRTIRLTLLYNNYPSIYI
;
A
#
# COMPACT_ATOMS: atom_id res chain seq x y z
N MET A 1 -32.66 -7.22 -15.55
CA MET A 1 -31.86 -7.30 -16.80
C MET A 1 -30.43 -6.95 -16.41
N LEU A 2 -29.44 -7.66 -16.95
CA LEU A 2 -28.02 -7.44 -16.69
C LEU A 2 -27.28 -7.61 -18.01
N ASP A 3 -26.69 -6.52 -18.49
CA ASP A 3 -25.69 -6.56 -19.55
C ASP A 3 -24.32 -6.61 -18.87
N ASP A 4 -23.63 -7.75 -19.01
CA ASP A 4 -22.28 -7.96 -18.51
C ASP A 4 -21.30 -7.78 -19.68
N THR A 5 -20.63 -6.64 -19.76
CA THR A 5 -19.61 -6.39 -20.79
C THR A 5 -18.23 -6.79 -20.27
N VAL A 6 -17.67 -7.86 -20.85
CA VAL A 6 -16.27 -8.27 -20.67
C VAL A 6 -15.36 -7.22 -21.31
N VAL A 7 -14.34 -6.75 -20.59
CA VAL A 7 -13.45 -5.68 -21.09
C VAL A 7 -12.03 -6.15 -21.40
N HIS A 8 -11.51 -7.15 -20.67
CA HIS A 8 -10.18 -7.71 -20.90
C HIS A 8 -10.09 -9.21 -20.54
N HIS A 9 -9.13 -9.88 -21.17
CA HIS A 9 -8.72 -11.29 -21.08
C HIS A 9 -7.21 -11.32 -21.46
N GLU A 10 -6.36 -12.27 -21.06
CA GLU A 10 -6.52 -13.43 -20.17
C GLU A 10 -5.15 -13.88 -19.61
N GLN A 11 -5.12 -14.94 -18.78
CA GLN A 11 -3.91 -15.74 -18.55
C GLN A 11 -4.27 -17.18 -18.11
N ILE A 12 -3.72 -18.20 -18.78
CA ILE A 12 -3.87 -19.62 -18.44
C ILE A 12 -2.77 -20.04 -17.46
N VAL A 13 -3.11 -20.81 -16.43
CA VAL A 13 -2.15 -21.41 -15.47
C VAL A 13 -2.52 -22.87 -15.23
N HIS A 14 -1.56 -23.79 -15.36
CA HIS A 14 -1.68 -25.17 -14.89
C HIS A 14 -1.14 -25.31 -13.46
N GLU A 15 -1.71 -26.24 -12.69
CA GLU A 15 -1.59 -26.29 -11.23
C GLU A 15 -0.16 -26.53 -10.70
N SER A 16 0.23 -25.76 -9.68
CA SER A 16 0.72 -26.37 -8.43
C SER A 16 0.54 -25.42 -7.23
N LEU A 17 -0.10 -25.95 -6.19
CA LEU A 17 0.18 -25.79 -4.75
C LEU A 17 0.58 -24.36 -4.23
N MET A 18 -0.35 -23.74 -3.49
CA MET A 18 -0.28 -22.49 -2.69
C MET A 18 -0.38 -21.11 -3.40
N LYS A 19 -0.47 -20.06 -2.55
CA LYS A 19 -1.09 -18.75 -2.82
C LYS A 19 -0.52 -18.00 -4.02
N GLN A 20 -1.42 -17.58 -4.92
CA GLN A 20 -1.14 -16.73 -6.08
C GLN A 20 -1.52 -15.27 -5.83
N THR A 21 -0.90 -14.34 -6.58
CA THR A 21 -1.27 -12.92 -6.65
C THR A 21 -1.43 -12.53 -8.12
N PHE A 22 -2.56 -11.91 -8.47
CA PHE A 22 -2.93 -11.60 -9.85
C PHE A 22 -2.75 -10.12 -10.18
N TYR A 23 -2.31 -9.82 -11.40
CA TYR A 23 -2.13 -8.45 -11.91
C TYR A 23 -2.99 -8.24 -13.16
N LEU A 24 -4.10 -7.51 -13.03
CA LEU A 24 -4.91 -7.07 -14.15
C LEU A 24 -4.25 -5.83 -14.77
N ASN A 25 -3.49 -6.04 -15.85
CA ASN A 25 -2.76 -4.98 -16.56
C ASN A 25 -3.66 -4.33 -17.62
N TYR A 26 -4.08 -3.09 -17.37
CA TYR A 26 -4.87 -2.30 -18.31
C TYR A 26 -3.93 -1.47 -19.20
N PRO A 27 -3.90 -1.67 -20.53
CA PRO A 27 -3.03 -0.88 -21.41
C PRO A 27 -3.47 0.58 -21.55
N ARG A 28 -4.71 0.91 -21.14
CA ARG A 28 -5.26 2.26 -21.00
C ARG A 28 -6.24 2.30 -19.82
N PRO A 29 -6.42 3.43 -19.12
CA PRO A 29 -7.50 3.58 -18.14
C PRO A 29 -8.87 3.30 -18.80
N PRO A 30 -9.81 2.62 -18.12
CA PRO A 30 -11.12 2.33 -18.70
C PRO A 30 -11.89 3.64 -18.98
N PRO A 31 -12.64 3.72 -20.10
CA PRO A 31 -13.14 4.98 -20.64
C PRO A 31 -14.23 5.67 -19.80
N LYS A 32 -14.71 5.04 -18.72
CA LYS A 32 -15.71 5.61 -17.80
C LYS A 32 -15.22 5.51 -16.35
N GLN A 33 -14.98 6.66 -15.73
CA GLN A 33 -14.67 6.73 -14.29
C GLN A 33 -15.87 6.34 -13.38
N ARG A 34 -17.07 6.15 -13.94
CA ARG A 34 -18.29 5.76 -13.22
C ARG A 34 -18.97 4.59 -13.93
N GLY A 35 -18.68 3.39 -13.44
CA GLY A 35 -19.36 2.12 -13.76
C GLY A 35 -19.34 1.23 -12.51
N ASN A 36 -20.13 0.15 -12.48
CA ASN A 36 -19.95 -0.88 -11.46
C ASN A 36 -19.04 -1.96 -12.07
N TRP A 37 -17.86 -2.14 -11.48
CA TRP A 37 -16.84 -3.06 -12.00
C TRP A 37 -16.78 -4.32 -11.15
N SER A 38 -16.48 -5.47 -11.76
CA SER A 38 -16.36 -6.74 -11.05
C SER A 38 -15.27 -7.64 -11.63
N VAL A 39 -14.64 -8.43 -10.77
CA VAL A 39 -13.73 -9.53 -11.13
C VAL A 39 -14.53 -10.82 -11.10
N ARG A 40 -14.45 -11.63 -12.16
CA ARG A 40 -14.93 -13.01 -12.18
C ARG A 40 -13.71 -13.94 -12.17
N VAL A 41 -13.77 -15.00 -11.38
CA VAL A 41 -12.72 -16.04 -11.33
C VAL A 41 -13.39 -17.37 -11.61
N ASP A 42 -12.81 -18.15 -12.51
CA ASP A 42 -13.30 -19.48 -12.90
C ASP A 42 -12.17 -20.50 -12.75
N ALA A 43 -12.50 -21.71 -12.30
CA ALA A 43 -11.56 -22.81 -12.18
C ALA A 43 -12.10 -24.05 -12.88
N PHE A 44 -11.30 -24.65 -13.75
CA PHE A 44 -11.64 -25.78 -14.59
C PHE A 44 -10.73 -26.98 -14.29
N SER A 45 -11.24 -28.19 -14.43
CA SER A 45 -10.46 -29.44 -14.45
C SER A 45 -10.13 -29.78 -15.90
N VAL A 46 -8.85 -29.73 -16.27
CA VAL A 46 -8.38 -30.00 -17.64
C VAL A 46 -7.83 -31.42 -17.72
N THR A 47 -8.27 -32.20 -18.70
CA THR A 47 -7.75 -33.56 -18.97
C THR A 47 -7.30 -33.64 -20.44
N MET A 48 -6.73 -34.77 -20.85
CA MET A 48 -6.24 -34.95 -22.23
C MET A 48 -7.37 -34.97 -23.29
N PHE A 49 -8.64 -35.00 -22.88
CA PHE A 49 -9.81 -35.04 -23.76
C PHE A 49 -10.93 -34.04 -23.38
N ASN A 50 -11.16 -33.77 -22.08
CA ASN A 50 -12.24 -32.92 -21.58
C ASN A 50 -11.72 -31.72 -20.75
N VAL A 51 -12.49 -30.62 -20.72
CA VAL A 51 -12.30 -29.45 -19.83
C VAL A 51 -13.60 -29.15 -19.08
N ASP A 52 -13.64 -29.43 -17.79
CA ASP A 52 -14.85 -29.32 -16.95
C ASP A 52 -14.78 -28.11 -16.02
N LEU A 53 -15.74 -27.18 -16.09
CA LEU A 53 -15.83 -26.06 -15.15
C LEU A 53 -16.17 -26.58 -13.73
N LYS A 54 -15.27 -26.34 -12.77
CA LYS A 54 -15.36 -26.81 -11.38
C LYS A 54 -15.86 -25.77 -10.40
N ALA A 55 -15.54 -24.49 -10.61
CA ALA A 55 -15.95 -23.42 -9.72
C ALA A 55 -16.01 -22.07 -10.44
N SER A 56 -16.88 -21.18 -9.97
CA SER A 56 -16.97 -19.80 -10.44
C SER A 56 -17.34 -18.86 -9.29
N TRP A 57 -16.67 -17.72 -9.20
CA TRP A 57 -16.84 -16.71 -8.15
C TRP A 57 -16.86 -15.29 -8.76
N LEU A 58 -17.81 -14.45 -8.34
CA LEU A 58 -17.95 -13.06 -8.80
C LEU A 58 -17.72 -12.05 -7.66
N PHE A 59 -16.86 -11.06 -7.86
CA PHE A 59 -16.44 -10.09 -6.84
C PHE A 59 -16.58 -8.63 -7.30
N ASN A 60 -17.46 -7.88 -6.65
CA ASN A 60 -17.67 -6.46 -6.94
C ASN A 60 -16.47 -5.58 -6.51
N VAL A 61 -15.96 -4.76 -7.41
CA VAL A 61 -14.89 -3.77 -7.19
C VAL A 61 -15.51 -2.40 -6.92
N PRO A 62 -15.41 -1.85 -5.69
CA PRO A 62 -16.24 -0.72 -5.28
C PRO A 62 -15.67 0.68 -5.61
N PHE A 63 -14.65 0.78 -6.47
CA PHE A 63 -13.90 2.01 -6.68
C PHE A 63 -13.82 2.44 -8.16
N SER A 64 -13.91 3.75 -8.39
CA SER A 64 -13.34 4.37 -9.60
C SER A 64 -11.82 4.15 -9.58
N PHE A 65 -11.26 3.76 -10.73
CA PHE A 65 -9.86 3.30 -10.85
C PHE A 65 -8.83 4.30 -10.29
N LEU A 66 -8.09 3.85 -9.27
CA LEU A 66 -6.78 4.39 -8.89
C LEU A 66 -5.68 3.51 -9.51
N PRO A 67 -4.50 4.07 -9.86
CA PRO A 67 -3.50 3.38 -10.68
C PRO A 67 -2.92 2.08 -10.09
N VAL A 68 -3.08 1.84 -8.78
CA VAL A 68 -2.85 0.53 -8.15
C VAL A 68 -3.96 0.29 -7.12
N SER A 69 -4.51 -0.93 -7.09
CA SER A 69 -5.42 -1.41 -6.04
C SER A 69 -5.16 -2.89 -5.80
N ARG A 70 -4.94 -3.30 -4.54
CA ARG A 70 -4.80 -4.72 -4.15
C ARG A 70 -6.15 -5.24 -3.65
N VAL A 71 -6.61 -6.37 -4.17
CA VAL A 71 -7.79 -7.10 -3.68
C VAL A 71 -7.32 -8.49 -3.24
N VAL A 72 -7.71 -8.92 -2.05
CA VAL A 72 -7.38 -10.24 -1.49
C VAL A 72 -8.65 -11.07 -1.42
N LEU A 73 -8.61 -12.25 -2.02
CA LEU A 73 -9.76 -13.14 -2.18
C LEU A 73 -9.45 -14.50 -1.54
N HIS A 74 -10.42 -15.05 -0.81
CA HIS A 74 -10.38 -16.43 -0.33
C HIS A 74 -11.36 -17.25 -1.16
N LEU A 75 -10.83 -18.25 -1.86
CA LEU A 75 -11.59 -19.15 -2.74
C LEU A 75 -11.65 -20.53 -2.10
N THR A 76 -12.82 -21.16 -2.13
CA THR A 76 -13.05 -22.52 -1.62
C THR A 76 -13.69 -23.34 -2.73
N LEU A 77 -13.03 -24.44 -3.13
CA LEU A 77 -13.53 -25.34 -4.15
C LEU A 77 -14.64 -26.25 -3.58
N LYS A 78 -15.75 -26.33 -4.32
CA LYS A 78 -16.88 -27.25 -4.16
C LYS A 78 -17.52 -27.36 -5.54
N ASP A 79 -18.00 -28.52 -5.98
CA ASP A 79 -18.66 -28.62 -7.29
C ASP A 79 -19.93 -27.73 -7.35
N PRO A 80 -20.29 -27.17 -8.52
CA PRO A 80 -21.38 -26.21 -8.62
C PRO A 80 -22.74 -26.91 -8.55
N GLU A 81 -23.56 -26.50 -7.58
CA GLU A 81 -24.92 -27.02 -7.43
C GLU A 81 -25.76 -26.76 -8.69
N THR A 82 -26.57 -27.76 -9.06
CA THR A 82 -27.49 -27.68 -10.19
C THR A 82 -28.68 -26.76 -9.86
N CYS A 83 -29.34 -26.29 -10.92
CA CYS A 83 -30.54 -25.48 -10.81
C CYS A 83 -31.68 -26.01 -11.68
N ASN A 84 -32.92 -25.73 -11.24
CA ASN A 84 -34.14 -26.20 -11.88
C ASN A 84 -34.93 -25.05 -12.53
N THR A 85 -34.40 -23.82 -12.50
CA THR A 85 -35.14 -22.57 -12.81
C THR A 85 -34.69 -21.86 -14.08
N ARG A 86 -33.41 -21.97 -14.48
CA ARG A 86 -32.94 -21.46 -15.77
C ARG A 86 -32.97 -22.55 -16.84
N ILE A 87 -33.73 -22.34 -17.91
CA ILE A 87 -33.81 -23.26 -19.06
C ILE A 87 -32.60 -23.05 -19.97
N CYS A 88 -31.85 -24.12 -20.18
CA CYS A 88 -30.76 -24.23 -21.15
C CYS A 88 -31.20 -25.22 -22.24
N VAL A 89 -30.95 -24.91 -23.52
CA VAL A 89 -31.47 -25.67 -24.67
C VAL A 89 -30.50 -26.77 -25.07
N HIS A 90 -29.24 -26.42 -25.33
CA HIS A 90 -28.12 -27.35 -25.55
C HIS A 90 -27.06 -27.15 -24.46
N GLY A 91 -27.41 -27.51 -23.21
CA GLY A 91 -26.55 -27.29 -22.05
C GLY A 91 -27.23 -27.54 -20.71
N SER A 92 -26.48 -27.40 -19.62
CA SER A 92 -26.92 -27.70 -18.25
C SER A 92 -26.93 -26.48 -17.32
N CYS A 93 -27.88 -26.43 -16.39
CA CYS A 93 -28.04 -25.33 -15.44
C CYS A 93 -27.10 -25.47 -14.22
N ARG A 94 -26.32 -24.41 -13.92
CA ARG A 94 -25.38 -24.34 -12.80
C ARG A 94 -25.57 -23.08 -11.95
N LYS A 95 -25.25 -23.15 -10.66
CA LYS A 95 -25.26 -22.00 -9.72
C LYS A 95 -23.86 -21.45 -9.46
N TYR A 96 -23.75 -20.17 -9.11
CA TYR A 96 -22.50 -19.56 -8.66
C TYR A 96 -22.22 -19.85 -7.18
N LEU A 97 -21.01 -20.33 -6.84
CA LEU A 97 -20.68 -20.82 -5.50
C LEU A 97 -20.77 -19.74 -4.41
N ASN A 98 -20.42 -18.49 -4.72
CA ASN A 98 -20.51 -17.36 -3.80
C ASN A 98 -21.84 -16.59 -3.91
N SER A 99 -22.78 -17.05 -4.72
CA SER A 99 -24.10 -16.44 -4.91
C SER A 99 -25.12 -17.49 -5.41
N PRO A 100 -25.57 -18.42 -4.54
CA PRO A 100 -26.46 -19.54 -4.92
C PRO A 100 -27.88 -19.14 -5.35
N TYR A 101 -28.16 -17.83 -5.40
CA TYR A 101 -29.37 -17.21 -5.97
C TYR A 101 -29.17 -16.75 -7.43
N LEU A 102 -27.97 -16.94 -7.99
CA LEU A 102 -27.62 -16.63 -9.38
C LEU A 102 -27.22 -17.91 -10.11
N GLU A 103 -27.68 -18.03 -11.35
CA GLU A 103 -27.64 -19.25 -12.16
C GLU A 103 -27.04 -18.94 -13.54
N TYR A 104 -26.50 -19.94 -14.25
CA TYR A 104 -25.99 -19.82 -15.63
C TYR A 104 -26.13 -21.15 -16.38
N CYS A 105 -26.01 -21.10 -17.71
CA CYS A 105 -26.00 -22.28 -18.57
C CYS A 105 -24.57 -22.66 -18.96
N GLN A 106 -24.25 -23.95 -18.85
CA GLN A 106 -23.02 -24.58 -19.33
C GLN A 106 -23.34 -25.28 -20.67
N CYS A 107 -22.86 -24.74 -21.80
CA CYS A 107 -23.26 -25.18 -23.13
C CYS A 107 -22.53 -26.43 -23.65
N GLU A 108 -23.21 -27.15 -24.54
CA GLU A 108 -22.71 -28.27 -25.34
C GLU A 108 -21.86 -27.80 -26.53
N GLU A 109 -21.18 -28.72 -27.21
CA GLU A 109 -20.27 -28.37 -28.31
C GLU A 109 -21.01 -27.75 -29.50
N ASN A 110 -20.42 -26.69 -30.07
CA ASN A 110 -20.96 -25.89 -31.17
C ASN A 110 -22.24 -25.09 -30.83
N TRP A 111 -22.59 -25.00 -29.54
CA TRP A 111 -23.70 -24.20 -29.03
C TRP A 111 -23.19 -23.10 -28.07
N SER A 112 -23.75 -21.90 -28.20
CA SER A 112 -23.43 -20.75 -27.35
C SER A 112 -24.64 -19.84 -27.09
N GLY A 113 -24.40 -18.69 -26.46
CA GLY A 113 -25.44 -17.75 -26.03
C GLY A 113 -26.07 -18.09 -24.68
N GLU A 114 -26.89 -17.16 -24.17
CA GLU A 114 -27.40 -17.13 -22.79
C GLU A 114 -28.15 -18.40 -22.34
N ARG A 115 -28.77 -19.12 -23.29
CA ARG A 115 -29.48 -20.38 -23.08
C ARG A 115 -28.93 -21.53 -23.93
N CYS A 116 -27.72 -21.40 -24.47
CA CYS A 116 -27.10 -22.40 -25.34
C CYS A 116 -27.99 -22.74 -26.55
N ASN A 117 -28.34 -21.72 -27.32
CA ASN A 117 -29.33 -21.79 -28.40
C ASN A 117 -28.86 -21.09 -29.70
N VAL A 118 -27.60 -20.67 -29.76
CA VAL A 118 -26.93 -20.11 -30.94
C VAL A 118 -25.93 -21.14 -31.47
N THR A 119 -25.89 -21.39 -32.78
CA THR A 119 -24.92 -22.31 -33.39
C THR A 119 -23.66 -21.57 -33.84
N THR A 120 -22.48 -22.13 -33.54
CA THR A 120 -21.19 -21.48 -33.84
C THR A 120 -20.74 -21.72 -35.28
N ARG A 121 -20.16 -20.70 -35.95
CA ARG A 121 -19.45 -20.81 -37.23
C ARG A 121 -18.07 -20.17 -37.13
N CYS A 122 -17.04 -20.77 -37.73
CA CYS A 122 -15.65 -20.32 -37.52
C CYS A 122 -14.68 -20.96 -38.53
N SER A 123 -13.47 -20.39 -38.65
CA SER A 123 -12.43 -20.83 -39.60
C SER A 123 -11.09 -21.03 -38.89
N CYS A 124 -10.90 -22.21 -38.29
CA CYS A 124 -9.63 -22.62 -37.70
C CYS A 124 -8.85 -23.57 -38.64
N ALA A 125 -7.54 -23.69 -38.44
CA ALA A 125 -6.75 -24.75 -39.08
C ALA A 125 -7.29 -26.15 -38.73
N GLN A 126 -6.99 -27.13 -39.59
CA GLN A 126 -7.54 -28.48 -39.49
C GLN A 126 -7.23 -29.16 -38.14
N GLY A 127 -8.30 -29.53 -37.42
CA GLY A 127 -8.23 -30.09 -36.07
C GLY A 127 -8.42 -29.08 -34.93
N GLY A 128 -8.50 -27.78 -35.22
CA GLY A 128 -8.86 -26.76 -34.22
C GLY A 128 -10.37 -26.70 -33.96
N LYS A 129 -10.77 -26.49 -32.70
CA LYS A 129 -12.15 -26.32 -32.25
C LYS A 129 -12.41 -24.85 -31.91
N CYS A 130 -13.53 -24.28 -32.35
CA CYS A 130 -13.80 -22.85 -32.16
C CYS A 130 -14.85 -22.56 -31.08
N ILE A 131 -14.73 -21.38 -30.46
CA ILE A 131 -15.62 -20.92 -29.37
C ILE A 131 -16.11 -19.50 -29.68
N ASP A 132 -17.44 -19.39 -29.77
CA ASP A 132 -18.32 -18.22 -29.89
C ASP A 132 -18.13 -17.21 -31.05
N GLN A 133 -19.15 -16.38 -31.31
CA GLN A 133 -19.16 -15.34 -32.35
C GLN A 133 -19.79 -14.00 -31.89
N HIS A 134 -19.14 -13.29 -30.97
CA HIS A 134 -18.93 -11.82 -31.04
C HIS A 134 -18.13 -11.34 -29.80
N PRO A 135 -17.27 -10.31 -29.93
CA PRO A 135 -16.96 -9.55 -31.13
C PRO A 135 -15.92 -10.24 -32.06
N THR A 136 -15.21 -11.27 -31.59
CA THR A 136 -14.19 -12.02 -32.35
C THR A 136 -14.23 -13.51 -31.99
N PRO A 137 -14.19 -14.44 -32.95
CA PRO A 137 -14.14 -15.87 -32.68
C PRO A 137 -12.76 -16.32 -32.17
N ILE A 138 -12.71 -17.42 -31.41
CA ILE A 138 -11.48 -17.94 -30.79
C ILE A 138 -11.26 -19.41 -31.19
N CYS A 139 -10.11 -19.75 -31.76
CA CYS A 139 -9.70 -21.13 -32.06
C CYS A 139 -8.87 -21.75 -30.92
N VAL A 140 -9.24 -22.96 -30.53
CA VAL A 140 -8.50 -23.85 -29.63
C VAL A 140 -7.79 -24.90 -30.49
N CYS A 141 -6.48 -25.05 -30.32
CA CYS A 141 -5.65 -25.82 -31.25
C CYS A 141 -5.46 -27.29 -30.86
N SER A 142 -5.33 -28.14 -31.88
CA SER A 142 -4.93 -29.54 -31.76
C SER A 142 -3.47 -29.69 -31.30
N LEU A 143 -3.14 -30.86 -30.75
CA LEU A 143 -1.76 -31.22 -30.41
C LEU A 143 -0.85 -31.02 -31.64
N GLY A 144 0.31 -30.39 -31.45
CA GLY A 144 1.23 -30.05 -32.55
C GLY A 144 0.97 -28.70 -33.24
N ARG A 145 -0.09 -27.94 -32.87
CA ARG A 145 -0.41 -26.64 -33.47
C ARG A 145 -0.67 -25.53 -32.43
N MET A 146 -0.41 -24.27 -32.83
CA MET A 146 -0.69 -23.06 -32.03
C MET A 146 -1.05 -21.84 -32.89
N GLY A 147 -1.29 -20.69 -32.24
CA GLY A 147 -1.67 -19.42 -32.88
C GLY A 147 -3.18 -19.18 -32.86
N SER A 148 -3.63 -17.93 -33.05
CA SER A 148 -5.03 -17.52 -32.93
C SER A 148 -6.01 -18.24 -33.85
N GLU A 149 -5.50 -18.84 -34.93
CA GLU A 149 -6.25 -19.63 -35.92
C GLU A 149 -5.60 -21.02 -36.14
N CYS A 150 -4.67 -21.42 -35.26
CA CYS A 150 -4.00 -22.74 -35.25
C CYS A 150 -3.08 -23.08 -36.45
N HIS A 151 -2.59 -22.06 -37.16
CA HIS A 151 -1.73 -22.18 -38.36
C HIS A 151 -0.21 -22.22 -38.09
N VAL A 152 0.22 -22.32 -36.83
CA VAL A 152 1.64 -22.44 -36.45
C VAL A 152 1.95 -23.87 -36.02
N LEU A 153 2.93 -24.53 -36.63
CA LEU A 153 3.33 -25.92 -36.34
C LEU A 153 4.39 -25.98 -35.22
N LEU A 154 4.24 -26.86 -34.24
CA LEU A 154 5.21 -27.00 -33.13
C LEU A 154 6.57 -27.58 -33.57
N ASP A 155 6.57 -28.50 -34.53
CA ASP A 155 7.77 -29.28 -34.89
C ASP A 155 8.75 -28.54 -35.82
N SER A 156 8.42 -27.33 -36.28
CA SER A 156 9.25 -26.52 -37.19
C SER A 156 10.61 -26.07 -36.63
N CYS A 157 10.92 -26.45 -35.39
CA CYS A 157 12.15 -26.14 -34.67
C CYS A 157 13.03 -27.36 -34.35
N VAL A 158 12.62 -28.59 -34.69
CA VAL A 158 13.29 -29.84 -34.23
C VAL A 158 14.78 -29.92 -34.61
N ASP A 159 15.15 -29.47 -35.81
CA ASP A 159 16.55 -29.45 -36.30
C ASP A 159 17.17 -28.03 -36.34
N VAL A 160 16.55 -27.04 -35.68
CA VAL A 160 16.96 -25.62 -35.78
C VAL A 160 17.90 -25.22 -34.64
N ASN A 161 19.20 -25.33 -34.89
CA ASN A 161 20.21 -24.85 -33.94
C ASN A 161 20.31 -23.31 -33.92
N CYS A 162 19.74 -22.68 -32.88
CA CYS A 162 19.97 -21.29 -32.52
C CYS A 162 21.15 -21.21 -31.53
N GLN A 163 22.17 -20.42 -31.88
CA GLN A 163 23.41 -20.28 -31.13
C GLN A 163 23.21 -19.61 -29.77
N ASN A 164 24.18 -19.80 -28.89
CA ASN A 164 24.30 -19.13 -27.59
C ASN A 164 23.04 -19.19 -26.69
N GLY A 165 22.25 -20.26 -26.79
CA GLY A 165 21.03 -20.44 -26.02
C GLY A 165 19.84 -19.63 -26.52
N GLY A 166 19.85 -19.15 -27.77
CA GLY A 166 18.65 -18.70 -28.46
C GLY A 166 17.57 -19.79 -28.53
N THR A 167 16.30 -19.41 -28.58
CA THR A 167 15.16 -20.33 -28.66
C THR A 167 14.52 -20.23 -30.03
N CYS A 168 14.46 -21.31 -30.79
CA CYS A 168 13.68 -21.35 -32.03
C CYS A 168 12.18 -21.17 -31.71
N LEU A 169 11.51 -20.33 -32.49
CA LEU A 169 10.05 -20.15 -32.49
C LEU A 169 9.50 -20.51 -33.88
N PRO A 170 8.40 -21.27 -33.97
CA PRO A 170 7.74 -21.54 -35.24
C PRO A 170 6.98 -20.32 -35.78
N LEU A 171 6.67 -20.33 -37.07
CA LEU A 171 5.93 -19.28 -37.79
C LEU A 171 4.61 -19.80 -38.39
N ASP A 172 3.70 -18.87 -38.72
CA ASP A 172 2.43 -19.16 -39.38
C ASP A 172 2.65 -19.63 -40.83
N GLU A 173 2.17 -20.84 -41.14
CA GLU A 173 2.37 -21.53 -42.42
C GLU A 173 1.82 -20.76 -43.64
N ARG A 174 0.97 -19.74 -43.43
CA ARG A 174 0.35 -18.93 -44.47
C ARG A 174 1.14 -17.68 -44.86
N GLN A 175 2.10 -17.25 -44.03
CA GLN A 175 2.76 -15.94 -44.17
C GLN A 175 4.19 -16.02 -44.73
N SER A 176 4.78 -17.22 -44.80
CA SER A 176 6.21 -17.38 -45.06
C SER A 176 6.54 -18.76 -45.64
N THR A 177 7.49 -18.82 -46.58
CA THR A 177 8.09 -20.08 -47.06
C THR A 177 9.12 -20.68 -46.08
N LYS A 178 9.37 -20.00 -44.95
CA LYS A 178 10.18 -20.47 -43.82
C LYS A 178 9.33 -20.58 -42.58
N PHE A 179 9.39 -21.73 -41.92
CA PHE A 179 8.50 -22.10 -40.82
C PHE A 179 9.02 -21.74 -39.42
N PHE A 180 10.14 -20.99 -39.30
CA PHE A 180 10.74 -20.65 -38.00
C PHE A 180 11.50 -19.31 -37.98
N ILE A 181 11.77 -18.81 -36.76
CA ILE A 181 12.66 -17.69 -36.42
C ILE A 181 13.40 -17.95 -35.09
N CYS A 182 14.67 -17.57 -34.94
CA CYS A 182 15.36 -17.67 -33.64
C CYS A 182 15.08 -16.44 -32.75
N SER A 183 14.71 -16.67 -31.49
CA SER A 183 14.43 -15.66 -30.46
C SER A 183 15.52 -15.56 -29.40
N CYS A 184 15.91 -14.34 -29.05
CA CYS A 184 17.09 -13.97 -28.24
C CYS A 184 16.70 -13.05 -27.05
N ARG A 185 17.60 -12.60 -26.14
CA ARG A 185 17.31 -11.66 -24.99
C ARG A 185 18.41 -10.60 -24.63
N SER A 186 19.38 -10.81 -23.72
CA SER A 186 20.50 -9.86 -23.35
C SER A 186 21.93 -10.48 -23.09
N GLY A 187 22.93 -10.32 -23.99
CA GLY A 187 24.17 -11.16 -24.19
C GLY A 187 24.04 -12.45 -25.06
N TYR A 188 24.18 -12.40 -26.41
CA TYR A 188 23.80 -13.30 -27.60
C TYR A 188 22.40 -13.22 -28.46
N TYR A 189 22.30 -12.49 -29.62
CA TYR A 189 21.18 -11.91 -30.49
C TYR A 189 21.47 -12.06 -31.99
N GLY A 190 20.46 -12.16 -32.86
CA GLY A 190 20.67 -12.13 -34.32
C GLY A 190 19.83 -13.17 -35.03
N SER A 191 20.20 -13.52 -36.26
CA SER A 191 19.46 -14.49 -37.09
C SER A 191 19.40 -15.89 -36.49
N ARG A 192 20.42 -16.24 -35.70
CA ARG A 192 20.53 -17.43 -34.84
C ARG A 192 21.03 -17.08 -33.43
N CYS A 193 20.80 -15.87 -32.94
CA CYS A 193 21.21 -15.41 -31.59
C CYS A 193 22.73 -15.25 -31.32
N GLU A 194 23.47 -14.65 -32.24
CA GLU A 194 24.92 -14.38 -32.20
C GLU A 194 25.50 -13.22 -31.25
N HIS A 195 24.78 -12.14 -30.80
CA HIS A 195 25.19 -10.97 -29.91
C HIS A 195 24.42 -10.42 -28.57
N ALA A 196 23.06 -10.40 -28.29
CA ALA A 196 22.31 -10.33 -26.96
C ALA A 196 21.19 -11.46 -26.46
N SER A 197 21.29 -12.29 -25.33
CA SER A 197 20.52 -13.52 -24.83
C SER A 197 20.05 -13.84 -23.33
N ALA A 198 20.33 -13.15 -22.20
CA ALA A 198 20.05 -13.62 -20.79
C ALA A 198 18.69 -13.24 -20.08
N ARG A 199 18.37 -13.84 -18.90
CA ARG A 199 17.07 -13.75 -18.11
C ARG A 199 17.14 -14.38 -16.67
N VAL A 200 16.08 -14.29 -15.80
CA VAL A 200 15.90 -14.94 -14.44
C VAL A 200 14.44 -15.48 -14.18
N GLU A 201 14.19 -16.21 -13.05
CA GLU A 201 13.07 -17.15 -12.64
C GLU A 201 12.56 -16.92 -11.16
N ILE A 202 11.55 -17.66 -10.59
CA ILE A 202 11.40 -18.22 -9.18
C ILE A 202 9.92 -18.62 -8.76
N ARG A 203 9.63 -19.06 -7.49
CA ARG A 203 8.65 -20.11 -7.04
C ARG A 203 7.81 -19.78 -5.76
N PHE A 204 6.94 -20.71 -5.27
CA PHE A 204 6.03 -20.61 -4.09
C PHE A 204 6.14 -21.79 -3.06
N SER A 205 5.26 -21.85 -2.03
CA SER A 205 5.42 -22.68 -0.80
C SER A 205 4.13 -23.36 -0.25
N ASP A 206 4.11 -24.71 -0.22
CA ASP A 206 3.18 -25.66 0.44
C ASP A 206 1.87 -26.11 -0.29
N SER A 207 1.17 -27.12 0.24
CA SER A 207 0.30 -28.04 -0.53
C SER A 207 -1.21 -27.73 -0.58
N LEU A 208 -1.83 -27.97 -1.75
CA LEU A 208 -3.27 -28.08 -1.99
C LEU A 208 -3.65 -29.55 -2.29
N SER A 209 -3.94 -30.38 -1.28
CA SER A 209 -4.64 -31.66 -1.53
C SER A 209 -5.29 -32.25 -0.28
N PRO A 210 -6.62 -32.46 -0.26
CA PRO A 210 -7.21 -33.55 0.49
C PRO A 210 -6.95 -34.86 -0.27
N ASN A 211 -6.25 -35.81 0.38
CA ASN A 211 -6.04 -37.19 -0.08
C ASN A 211 -5.03 -37.44 -1.23
N ASN A 212 -4.04 -36.57 -1.41
CA ASN A 212 -2.80 -36.84 -2.20
C ASN A 212 -3.01 -37.42 -3.61
N ARG A 213 -4.00 -36.91 -4.35
CA ARG A 213 -4.08 -37.08 -5.81
C ARG A 213 -3.83 -35.73 -6.49
N PRO A 214 -3.01 -35.68 -7.56
CA PRO A 214 -2.88 -34.46 -8.37
C PRO A 214 -4.20 -34.19 -9.09
N LEU A 215 -4.71 -32.96 -8.96
CA LEU A 215 -5.83 -32.46 -9.76
C LEU A 215 -5.25 -31.58 -10.87
N SER A 216 -5.66 -31.82 -12.11
CA SER A 216 -5.18 -31.07 -13.26
C SER A 216 -5.98 -29.78 -13.46
N THR A 217 -6.02 -28.94 -12.42
CA THR A 217 -6.83 -27.73 -12.39
C THR A 217 -6.16 -26.58 -13.14
N ALA A 218 -6.95 -25.80 -13.88
CA ALA A 218 -6.56 -24.53 -14.47
C ALA A 218 -7.45 -23.40 -13.93
N VAL A 219 -6.86 -22.23 -13.63
CA VAL A 219 -7.56 -21.09 -13.03
C VAL A 219 -7.46 -19.86 -13.92
N PHE A 220 -8.60 -19.21 -14.15
CA PHE A 220 -8.79 -18.08 -15.05
C PHE A 220 -9.34 -16.88 -14.26
N VAL A 221 -8.93 -15.67 -14.65
CA VAL A 221 -9.34 -14.41 -14.00
C VAL A 221 -9.78 -13.40 -15.07
N HIS A 222 -11.05 -12.99 -15.01
CA HIS A 222 -11.71 -12.12 -15.99
C HIS A 222 -12.18 -10.82 -15.34
N PHE A 223 -12.34 -9.74 -16.13
CA PHE A 223 -12.78 -8.44 -15.65
C PHE A 223 -14.00 -7.89 -16.42
N LEU A 224 -15.01 -7.44 -15.69
CA LEU A 224 -16.37 -7.16 -16.17
C LEU A 224 -16.87 -5.76 -15.78
N GLU A 225 -17.64 -5.11 -16.66
CA GLU A 225 -18.50 -3.97 -16.34
C GLU A 225 -19.96 -4.44 -16.22
N LEU A 226 -20.61 -4.18 -15.07
CA LEU A 226 -21.98 -4.61 -14.76
C LEU A 226 -22.97 -3.43 -14.76
N LYS A 227 -23.99 -3.47 -15.61
CA LYS A 227 -25.07 -2.46 -15.64
C LYS A 227 -26.19 -2.83 -14.66
N PHE A 228 -26.36 -2.06 -13.57
CA PHE A 228 -27.38 -2.29 -12.55
C PHE A 228 -28.27 -1.05 -12.32
N ASP A 229 -29.59 -1.26 -12.38
CA ASP A 229 -30.60 -0.34 -11.86
C ASP A 229 -31.09 -0.78 -10.47
N SER A 230 -30.99 0.14 -9.49
CA SER A 230 -31.61 0.04 -8.15
C SER A 230 -31.07 -1.10 -7.23
N PRO A 231 -31.50 -1.24 -5.95
CA PRO A 231 -30.65 -0.73 -4.88
C PRO A 231 -30.30 -1.76 -3.77
N ALA A 232 -29.82 -2.95 -4.13
CA ALA A 232 -29.39 -3.98 -3.17
C ALA A 232 -27.91 -3.86 -2.72
N ARG A 233 -27.51 -2.71 -2.14
CA ARG A 233 -26.11 -2.44 -1.71
C ARG A 233 -25.89 -2.59 -0.19
N MET A 234 -24.60 -2.74 0.18
CA MET A 234 -24.01 -2.38 1.50
C MET A 234 -24.02 -3.42 2.65
N LYS A 235 -23.32 -4.56 2.47
CA LYS A 235 -22.81 -5.38 3.60
C LYS A 235 -21.28 -5.44 3.75
N LEU A 236 -20.50 -5.45 2.67
CA LEU A 236 -19.02 -5.49 2.73
C LEU A 236 -18.32 -4.16 3.09
N VAL A 237 -19.06 -3.05 3.18
CA VAL A 237 -18.52 -1.72 3.52
C VAL A 237 -18.38 -1.52 5.04
N LEU A 238 -18.95 -2.41 5.86
CA LEU A 238 -19.19 -2.18 7.28
C LEU A 238 -17.91 -2.17 8.16
N SER A 239 -16.79 -2.74 7.71
CA SER A 239 -15.50 -2.64 8.41
C SER A 239 -14.90 -1.22 8.33
N ALA A 240 -14.99 -0.57 7.17
CA ALA A 240 -14.57 0.83 6.99
C ALA A 240 -15.52 1.84 7.65
N VAL A 241 -16.74 1.42 7.99
CA VAL A 241 -17.71 2.22 8.77
C VAL A 241 -17.45 2.15 10.27
N HIS A 242 -16.63 1.21 10.77
CA HIS A 242 -16.38 1.10 12.21
C HIS A 242 -15.58 2.29 12.78
N THR A 243 -14.74 2.95 11.97
CA THR A 243 -14.08 4.22 12.28
C THR A 243 -15.06 5.41 12.42
N ARG A 244 -16.32 5.24 12.00
CA ARG A 244 -17.37 6.27 11.95
C ARG A 244 -18.21 6.33 13.23
N LYS A 245 -17.96 5.46 14.22
CA LYS A 245 -18.68 5.39 15.51
C LYS A 245 -17.79 5.34 16.76
N THR A 246 -16.46 5.28 16.62
CA THR A 246 -15.56 4.85 17.72
C THR A 246 -14.67 5.92 18.33
N THR A 247 -14.47 7.09 17.70
CA THR A 247 -13.53 8.12 18.20
C THR A 247 -14.13 9.49 18.50
N GLY A 248 -15.33 9.79 17.98
CA GLY A 248 -15.93 11.13 18.09
C GLY A 248 -15.17 12.25 17.36
N ALA A 249 -14.08 11.95 16.63
CA ALA A 249 -13.17 12.96 16.08
C ALA A 249 -13.70 13.70 14.85
N TYR A 250 -14.81 13.25 14.25
CA TYR A 250 -15.39 13.78 13.02
C TYR A 250 -16.89 14.04 13.14
N GLU A 251 -17.31 15.18 12.62
CA GLU A 251 -18.69 15.64 12.52
C GLU A 251 -19.15 15.57 11.06
N GLU A 252 -20.39 15.17 10.79
CA GLU A 252 -20.96 15.18 9.44
C GLU A 252 -21.59 16.55 9.14
N LEU A 253 -21.30 17.13 7.97
CA LEU A 253 -21.83 18.43 7.54
C LEU A 253 -22.94 18.26 6.51
N SER A 254 -24.01 19.04 6.64
CA SER A 254 -25.18 19.03 5.75
C SER A 254 -24.93 19.64 4.36
N THR A 255 -23.91 20.48 4.23
CA THR A 255 -23.59 21.25 3.00
C THR A 255 -22.09 21.26 2.72
N ASN A 256 -21.69 21.63 1.50
CA ASN A 256 -20.29 21.73 1.11
C ASN A 256 -19.63 22.99 1.73
N PRO A 257 -18.66 22.85 2.65
CA PRO A 257 -18.06 23.99 3.35
C PRO A 257 -16.99 24.75 2.55
N LEU A 258 -16.63 24.34 1.32
CA LEU A 258 -15.48 24.89 0.58
C LEU A 258 -15.51 26.42 0.46
N ASN A 259 -16.66 26.99 0.07
CA ASN A 259 -16.83 28.44 -0.09
C ASN A 259 -16.90 29.18 1.26
N ASP A 260 -17.31 28.50 2.34
CA ASP A 260 -17.26 29.09 3.68
C ASP A 260 -15.82 29.19 4.18
N ILE A 261 -15.08 28.08 4.10
CA ILE A 261 -13.67 28.01 4.47
C ILE A 261 -12.84 29.01 3.67
N TYR A 262 -13.12 29.17 2.37
CA TYR A 262 -12.48 30.21 1.55
C TYR A 262 -12.73 31.62 2.08
N ARG A 263 -13.98 31.98 2.38
CA ARG A 263 -14.31 33.30 2.97
C ARG A 263 -13.66 33.49 4.33
N ARG A 264 -13.68 32.49 5.23
CA ARG A 264 -13.00 32.54 6.53
C ARG A 264 -11.50 32.79 6.39
N VAL A 265 -10.84 32.10 5.46
CA VAL A 265 -9.41 32.28 5.15
C VAL A 265 -9.10 33.68 4.62
N ILE A 266 -9.85 34.16 3.62
CA ILE A 266 -9.62 35.48 3.03
C ILE A 266 -9.93 36.60 4.04
N ASN A 267 -10.99 36.48 4.84
CA ASN A 267 -11.35 37.47 5.86
C ASN A 267 -10.27 37.59 6.93
N LEU A 268 -9.76 36.47 7.47
CA LEU A 268 -8.65 36.52 8.43
C LEU A 268 -7.40 37.15 7.81
N LEU A 269 -7.00 36.75 6.61
CA LEU A 269 -5.81 37.30 5.97
C LEU A 269 -5.94 38.80 5.61
N ASN A 270 -7.17 39.30 5.44
CA ASN A 270 -7.43 40.74 5.32
C ASN A 270 -7.37 41.46 6.69
N GLN A 271 -7.94 40.90 7.74
CA GLN A 271 -7.90 41.43 9.12
C GLN A 271 -6.46 41.54 9.64
N LEU A 272 -5.69 40.45 9.57
CA LEU A 272 -4.27 40.41 9.97
C LEU A 272 -3.43 41.44 9.20
N ARG A 273 -3.85 41.77 7.96
CA ARG A 273 -3.17 42.75 7.11
C ARG A 273 -3.55 44.19 7.47
N SER A 274 -4.82 44.50 7.75
CA SER A 274 -5.24 45.85 8.17
C SER A 274 -4.71 46.19 9.57
N GLN A 275 -4.62 45.19 10.47
CA GLN A 275 -3.98 45.29 11.78
C GLN A 275 -2.43 45.29 11.72
N ASN A 276 -1.84 45.29 10.51
CA ASN A 276 -0.39 45.29 10.26
C ASN A 276 0.41 44.14 10.92
N GLN A 277 -0.27 43.06 11.34
CA GLN A 277 0.37 41.86 11.89
C GLN A 277 1.10 41.03 10.81
N ILE A 278 0.63 41.10 9.56
CA ILE A 278 1.31 40.51 8.38
C ILE A 278 1.54 41.55 7.27
N ARG A 279 2.67 41.42 6.56
CA ARG A 279 3.02 42.20 5.36
C ARG A 279 2.27 41.68 4.13
N GLU A 280 2.10 42.52 3.10
CA GLU A 280 1.33 42.12 1.89
C GLU A 280 1.92 40.88 1.19
N TRP A 281 3.25 40.76 1.09
CA TRP A 281 3.88 39.57 0.51
C TRP A 281 3.66 38.29 1.35
N GLN A 282 3.43 38.42 2.66
CA GLN A 282 3.07 37.28 3.52
C GLN A 282 1.62 36.86 3.23
N LYS A 283 0.69 37.83 3.19
CA LYS A 283 -0.70 37.61 2.76
C LYS A 283 -0.78 36.93 1.38
N GLN A 284 -0.05 37.43 0.37
CA GLN A 284 0.00 36.81 -0.97
C GLN A 284 0.52 35.37 -0.98
N LYS A 285 1.45 35.00 -0.08
CA LYS A 285 1.94 33.62 0.08
C LYS A 285 0.97 32.71 0.86
N LEU A 286 0.14 33.29 1.74
CA LEU A 286 -0.85 32.57 2.54
C LEU A 286 -2.18 32.37 1.79
N ILE A 287 -2.58 33.32 0.93
CA ILE A 287 -3.81 33.25 0.12
C ILE A 287 -3.81 31.96 -0.74
N PRO A 288 -4.89 31.17 -0.73
CA PRO A 288 -5.04 29.99 -1.59
C PRO A 288 -5.17 30.35 -3.07
N VAL A 289 -4.77 29.45 -3.98
CA VAL A 289 -4.86 29.68 -5.42
C VAL A 289 -6.27 29.32 -5.92
N GLN A 290 -7.06 30.32 -6.27
CA GLN A 290 -8.51 30.17 -6.52
C GLN A 290 -8.89 29.18 -7.63
N ASN A 291 -8.03 28.93 -8.62
CA ASN A 291 -8.25 27.91 -9.66
C ASN A 291 -7.63 26.53 -9.34
N LYS A 292 -7.15 26.31 -8.10
CA LYS A 292 -6.58 25.05 -7.61
C LYS A 292 -7.03 24.72 -6.17
N ILE A 293 -8.11 25.31 -5.70
CA ILE A 293 -8.74 24.95 -4.42
C ILE A 293 -9.76 23.84 -4.63
N GLU A 294 -9.66 22.82 -3.78
CA GLU A 294 -10.60 21.73 -3.71
C GLU A 294 -10.93 21.47 -2.24
N LEU A 295 -12.08 20.84 -1.97
CA LEU A 295 -12.32 20.29 -0.65
C LEU A 295 -11.45 19.05 -0.50
N ALA A 296 -10.75 18.93 0.64
CA ALA A 296 -9.91 17.77 0.91
C ALA A 296 -10.72 16.47 0.82
N TYR A 297 -10.08 15.32 0.60
CA TYR A 297 -10.78 14.02 0.61
C TYR A 297 -10.07 13.01 1.50
N MET A 298 -10.86 12.17 2.17
CA MET A 298 -10.34 11.07 2.98
C MET A 298 -10.21 9.79 2.15
N TYR A 299 -9.06 9.14 2.27
CA TYR A 299 -8.78 7.79 1.79
C TYR A 299 -8.10 6.97 2.90
N PHE A 300 -7.87 5.69 2.65
CA PHE A 300 -7.30 4.78 3.65
C PHE A 300 -6.07 4.05 3.11
N LEU A 301 -5.07 3.88 3.98
CA LEU A 301 -3.90 3.02 3.74
C LEU A 301 -3.95 1.83 4.70
N ALA A 302 -3.85 0.62 4.17
CA ALA A 302 -3.79 -0.59 4.99
C ALA A 302 -2.46 -0.69 5.77
N LYS A 303 -2.50 -1.18 7.01
CA LYS A 303 -1.31 -1.62 7.77
C LYS A 303 -1.22 -3.16 7.74
N PRO A 304 -0.73 -3.80 6.66
CA PRO A 304 -0.71 -5.27 6.54
C PRO A 304 0.14 -5.97 7.61
N HIS A 305 1.07 -5.25 8.24
CA HIS A 305 1.93 -5.74 9.32
C HIS A 305 1.29 -5.70 10.73
N LYS A 306 0.07 -5.18 10.91
CA LYS A 306 -0.66 -5.26 12.19
C LYS A 306 -1.86 -6.23 12.04
N LYS A 307 -2.09 -7.06 13.06
CA LYS A 307 -3.15 -8.09 13.09
C LYS A 307 -4.52 -7.48 12.72
N GLY A 308 -5.24 -8.12 11.78
CA GLY A 308 -6.51 -7.62 11.25
C GLY A 308 -6.40 -6.52 10.18
N THR A 309 -5.18 -6.19 9.73
CA THR A 309 -4.90 -5.22 8.64
C THR A 309 -5.62 -3.86 8.84
N PRO A 310 -5.45 -3.19 10.00
CA PRO A 310 -6.17 -1.96 10.31
C PRO A 310 -5.85 -0.83 9.32
N LEU A 311 -6.87 -0.04 9.00
CA LEU A 311 -6.79 1.06 8.03
C LEU A 311 -6.35 2.37 8.71
N ARG A 312 -5.30 3.02 8.20
CA ARG A 312 -4.89 4.38 8.57
C ARG A 312 -5.65 5.39 7.70
N PRO A 313 -6.53 6.25 8.25
CA PRO A 313 -7.16 7.32 7.49
C PRO A 313 -6.13 8.38 7.10
N ILE A 314 -6.14 8.82 5.85
CA ILE A 314 -5.36 9.95 5.36
C ILE A 314 -6.32 10.95 4.72
N ILE A 315 -6.17 12.23 5.05
CA ILE A 315 -6.90 13.33 4.41
C ILE A 315 -5.93 14.01 3.44
N ASN A 316 -6.21 13.98 2.14
CA ASN A 316 -5.39 14.70 1.16
C ASN A 316 -5.68 16.21 1.26
N THR A 317 -4.72 16.97 1.77
CA THR A 317 -4.83 18.43 1.92
C THR A 317 -4.03 19.22 0.88
N ILE A 318 -3.49 18.61 -0.19
CA ILE A 318 -2.62 19.30 -1.17
C ILE A 318 -3.32 20.52 -1.80
N HIS A 319 -4.61 20.37 -2.13
CA HIS A 319 -5.45 21.41 -2.72
C HIS A 319 -6.42 22.07 -1.72
N ALA A 320 -6.30 21.75 -0.43
CA ALA A 320 -7.15 22.36 0.59
C ALA A 320 -6.88 23.86 0.74
N VAL A 321 -7.93 24.63 1.01
CA VAL A 321 -7.86 26.10 1.18
C VAL A 321 -6.80 26.51 2.22
N THR A 322 -6.67 25.75 3.32
CA THR A 322 -5.71 26.01 4.40
C THR A 322 -4.27 25.52 4.13
N ALA A 323 -4.02 24.83 2.99
CA ALA A 323 -2.73 24.17 2.72
C ALA A 323 -1.52 25.11 2.73
N ARG A 324 -1.67 26.33 2.19
CA ARG A 324 -0.61 27.35 2.20
C ARG A 324 -0.32 27.87 3.61
N ILE A 325 -1.34 28.02 4.45
CA ILE A 325 -1.19 28.42 5.86
C ILE A 325 -0.52 27.28 6.66
N SER A 326 -0.98 26.04 6.50
CA SER A 326 -0.38 24.86 7.14
C SER A 326 1.09 24.69 6.77
N LYS A 327 1.44 24.79 5.48
CA LYS A 327 2.84 24.75 5.01
C LYS A 327 3.67 25.92 5.54
N PHE A 328 3.10 27.12 5.64
CA PHE A 328 3.81 28.28 6.21
C PHE A 328 4.13 28.08 7.70
N LEU A 329 3.14 27.67 8.51
CA LEU A 329 3.31 27.41 9.94
C LEU A 329 4.37 26.33 10.19
N ASP A 330 4.28 25.20 9.48
CA ASP A 330 5.28 24.14 9.52
C ASP A 330 6.70 24.64 9.20
N GLN A 331 6.85 25.40 8.10
CA GLN A 331 8.14 26.00 7.70
C GLN A 331 8.71 27.01 8.72
N LYS A 332 7.90 27.54 9.65
CA LYS A 332 8.34 28.50 10.68
C LYS A 332 8.49 27.90 12.06
N LEU A 333 7.71 26.87 12.39
CA LEU A 333 7.69 26.25 13.71
C LEU A 333 8.61 25.03 13.80
N ARG A 334 8.73 24.21 12.74
CA ARG A 334 9.59 23.02 12.77
C ARG A 334 11.07 23.34 13.05
N PRO A 335 11.69 24.39 12.49
CA PRO A 335 13.07 24.74 12.82
C PRO A 335 13.26 25.15 14.30
N LEU A 336 12.23 25.73 14.93
CA LEU A 336 12.26 26.06 16.36
C LEU A 336 12.11 24.79 17.20
N PHE A 337 11.13 23.93 16.87
CA PHE A 337 10.97 22.62 17.52
C PHE A 337 12.28 21.80 17.46
N ASN A 338 12.82 21.59 16.26
CA ASN A 338 14.05 20.82 16.06
C ASN A 338 15.26 21.41 16.81
N ARG A 339 15.27 22.72 17.11
CA ARG A 339 16.34 23.36 17.90
C ARG A 339 16.17 23.09 19.40
N TYR A 340 14.96 23.27 19.94
CA TYR A 340 14.72 23.23 21.39
C TYR A 340 14.34 21.84 21.94
N ALA A 341 13.89 20.92 21.08
CA ALA A 341 13.59 19.54 21.44
C ALA A 341 14.71 18.53 21.06
N ARG A 342 15.87 19.00 20.58
CA ARG A 342 16.94 18.11 20.06
C ARG A 342 17.41 17.07 21.08
N SER A 343 17.45 17.42 22.36
CA SER A 343 17.89 16.53 23.44
C SER A 343 16.89 15.40 23.78
N THR A 344 15.69 15.41 23.19
CA THR A 344 14.65 14.38 23.39
C THR A 344 14.14 13.80 22.06
N THR A 345 14.71 14.24 20.93
CA THR A 345 14.31 13.83 19.57
C THR A 345 15.39 12.97 18.93
N ILE A 346 15.02 11.74 18.55
CA ILE A 346 15.81 10.90 17.64
C ILE A 346 15.46 11.27 16.20
N VAL A 347 16.46 11.42 15.34
CA VAL A 347 16.28 11.79 13.93
C VAL A 347 16.20 10.57 13.01
N ASP A 348 17.02 9.55 13.25
CA ASP A 348 17.03 8.26 12.53
C ASP A 348 17.71 7.16 13.37
N GLY A 349 17.87 5.96 12.81
CA GLY A 349 18.53 4.84 13.49
C GLY A 349 20.04 5.02 13.70
N VAL A 350 20.71 5.92 12.98
CA VAL A 350 22.13 6.24 13.19
C VAL A 350 22.28 7.16 14.40
N ASP A 351 21.38 8.14 14.52
CA ASP A 351 21.30 9.04 15.67
C ASP A 351 20.98 8.27 16.97
N LEU A 352 20.10 7.27 16.91
CA LEU A 352 19.85 6.32 18.00
C LEU A 352 21.12 5.56 18.41
N LEU A 353 21.83 4.94 17.47
CA LEU A 353 23.01 4.14 17.76
C LEU A 353 24.13 5.00 18.35
N HIS A 354 24.36 6.20 17.82
CA HIS A 354 25.32 7.15 18.36
C HIS A 354 24.96 7.62 19.79
N GLN A 355 23.67 7.77 20.11
CA GLN A 355 23.23 8.07 21.48
C GLN A 355 23.43 6.88 22.44
N LEU A 356 23.24 5.64 21.96
CA LEU A 356 23.56 4.42 22.71
C LEU A 356 25.07 4.28 22.94
N ASP A 357 25.92 4.56 21.94
CA ASP A 357 27.37 4.56 22.09
C ASP A 357 27.83 5.56 23.18
N GLN A 358 27.22 6.76 23.21
CA GLN A 358 27.49 7.75 24.27
C GLN A 358 26.99 7.32 25.66
N TYR A 359 25.92 6.51 25.73
CA TYR A 359 25.41 5.95 26.98
C TYR A 359 26.34 4.84 27.51
N ILE A 360 26.88 4.00 26.62
CA ILE A 360 27.90 2.99 26.93
C ILE A 360 29.21 3.64 27.39
N GLN A 361 29.69 4.66 26.67
CA GLN A 361 30.95 5.37 26.99
C GLN A 361 30.94 6.06 28.36
N LYS A 362 29.75 6.35 28.92
CA LYS A 362 29.58 6.90 30.28
C LYS A 362 29.50 5.83 31.38
N GLY A 363 29.53 4.55 31.01
CA GLY A 363 29.45 3.42 31.95
C GLY A 363 28.05 3.10 32.48
N TYR A 364 26.99 3.59 31.82
CA TYR A 364 25.61 3.37 32.27
C TYR A 364 25.01 2.05 31.75
N PHE A 365 25.52 1.53 30.63
CA PHE A 365 25.09 0.26 30.03
C PHE A 365 25.72 -0.96 30.73
N ASN A 366 24.91 -1.97 31.01
CA ASN A 366 25.32 -3.20 31.72
C ASN A 366 24.41 -4.39 31.36
N SER A 367 24.67 -5.56 31.94
CA SER A 367 23.93 -6.80 31.65
C SER A 367 22.46 -6.82 32.11
N SER A 368 22.04 -5.90 32.98
CA SER A 368 20.64 -5.70 33.38
C SER A 368 19.91 -4.64 32.57
N THR A 369 20.60 -3.81 31.76
CA THR A 369 19.95 -2.73 30.99
C THR A 369 18.86 -3.27 30.07
N LEU A 370 17.62 -2.85 30.32
CA LEU A 370 16.45 -3.10 29.49
C LEU A 370 16.28 -1.97 28.47
N PHE A 371 15.77 -2.32 27.29
CA PHE A 371 15.24 -1.37 26.33
C PHE A 371 13.72 -1.30 26.47
N ILE A 372 13.17 -0.11 26.31
CA ILE A 372 11.74 0.14 26.32
C ILE A 372 11.38 0.88 25.03
N THR A 373 10.38 0.41 24.31
CA THR A 373 9.78 1.09 23.16
C THR A 373 8.27 1.25 23.35
N PHE A 374 7.67 2.36 22.89
CA PHE A 374 6.21 2.50 22.87
C PHE A 374 5.62 3.33 21.70
N ASP A 375 4.48 2.87 21.17
CA ASP A 375 3.68 3.47 20.09
C ASP A 375 2.56 4.34 20.70
N ILE A 376 2.48 5.61 20.29
CA ILE A 376 1.45 6.56 20.74
C ILE A 376 0.20 6.45 19.85
N THR A 377 -0.80 5.75 20.36
CA THR A 377 -1.99 5.36 19.60
C THR A 377 -2.77 6.58 19.07
N ASN A 378 -2.91 6.64 17.75
CA ASN A 378 -3.75 7.60 17.02
C ASN A 378 -3.41 9.10 17.23
N LEU A 379 -2.18 9.42 17.67
CA LEU A 379 -1.66 10.76 18.01
C LEU A 379 -2.35 11.91 17.25
N TYR A 380 -2.07 12.08 15.94
CA TYR A 380 -2.58 13.20 15.14
C TYR A 380 -4.10 13.39 15.17
N THR A 381 -4.85 12.30 15.23
CA THR A 381 -6.31 12.28 15.20
C THR A 381 -6.97 12.47 16.56
N MET A 382 -6.21 12.39 17.66
CA MET A 382 -6.74 12.49 19.02
C MET A 382 -6.27 13.74 19.80
N LEU A 383 -5.30 14.50 19.28
CA LEU A 383 -4.83 15.77 19.86
C LEU A 383 -5.99 16.76 20.16
N PRO A 384 -6.21 17.19 21.41
CA PRO A 384 -7.21 18.22 21.71
C PRO A 384 -6.79 19.57 21.10
N GLN A 385 -7.64 20.17 20.26
CA GLN A 385 -7.23 21.28 19.39
C GLN A 385 -6.80 22.54 20.17
N GLU A 386 -7.65 23.07 21.06
CA GLU A 386 -7.35 24.30 21.81
C GLU A 386 -6.26 24.10 22.88
N GLU A 387 -6.13 22.90 23.45
CA GLU A 387 -5.00 22.56 24.32
C GLU A 387 -3.68 22.55 23.54
N SER A 388 -3.66 21.93 22.35
CA SER A 388 -2.47 21.94 21.48
C SER A 388 -2.07 23.35 21.08
N LEU A 389 -3.03 24.26 20.87
CA LEU A 389 -2.79 25.68 20.62
C LEU A 389 -2.22 26.39 21.87
N LYS A 390 -2.73 26.08 23.06
CA LYS A 390 -2.17 26.59 24.32
C LYS A 390 -0.72 26.11 24.53
N ILE A 391 -0.43 24.85 24.27
CA ILE A 391 0.92 24.27 24.41
C ILE A 391 1.87 24.87 23.36
N LEU A 392 1.38 25.18 22.15
CA LEU A 392 2.15 25.94 21.17
C LEU A 392 2.47 27.37 21.64
N ASP A 393 1.50 28.07 22.25
CA ASP A 393 1.71 29.40 22.82
C ASP A 393 2.75 29.39 23.96
N GLU A 394 2.57 28.47 24.93
CA GLU A 394 3.51 28.22 26.03
C GLU A 394 4.92 27.92 25.51
N PHE A 395 5.06 27.00 24.54
CA PHE A 395 6.36 26.63 23.94
C PHE A 395 7.05 27.83 23.28
N LEU A 396 6.31 28.69 22.57
CA LEU A 396 6.88 29.86 21.90
C LEU A 396 7.26 30.98 22.88
N ARG A 397 6.47 31.19 23.95
CA ARG A 397 6.79 32.17 25.00
C ARG A 397 7.99 31.71 25.84
N GLN A 398 8.05 30.43 26.23
CA GLN A 398 9.16 29.87 27.01
C GLN A 398 10.53 30.02 26.32
N HIS A 399 10.58 30.02 24.98
CA HIS A 399 11.81 30.18 24.21
C HIS A 399 11.98 31.61 23.65
N ASN A 400 11.35 32.62 24.28
CA ASN A 400 11.43 34.05 23.95
C ASN A 400 11.18 34.37 22.46
N CYS A 401 10.33 33.58 21.78
CA CYS A 401 10.04 33.72 20.35
C CYS A 401 9.00 34.81 20.06
N HIS A 402 9.17 36.00 20.65
CA HIS A 402 8.19 37.11 20.65
C HIS A 402 7.69 37.49 19.25
N ARG A 403 8.54 37.40 18.21
CA ARG A 403 8.13 37.52 16.81
C ARG A 403 8.86 36.49 15.94
N ILE A 404 8.11 35.66 15.23
CA ILE A 404 8.61 34.64 14.31
C ILE A 404 8.57 35.20 12.90
N HIS A 405 9.73 35.57 12.34
CA HIS A 405 9.83 36.21 11.02
C HIS A 405 8.92 37.45 10.87
N GLY A 406 8.81 38.25 11.93
CA GLY A 406 8.00 39.48 12.00
C GLY A 406 6.54 39.28 12.42
N ILE A 407 6.00 38.06 12.39
CA ILE A 407 4.64 37.75 12.87
C ILE A 407 4.69 37.53 14.39
N SER A 408 3.70 38.01 15.16
CA SER A 408 3.64 37.77 16.61
C SER A 408 3.12 36.36 16.94
N ILE A 409 3.26 35.93 18.20
CA ILE A 409 2.78 34.62 18.66
C ILE A 409 1.26 34.51 18.48
N GLU A 410 0.52 35.58 18.79
CA GLU A 410 -0.94 35.65 18.76
C GLU A 410 -1.47 35.36 17.34
N THR A 411 -0.88 35.98 16.32
CA THR A 411 -1.22 35.73 14.90
C THR A 411 -0.81 34.32 14.45
N ILE A 412 0.28 33.76 14.99
CA ILE A 412 0.66 32.36 14.73
C ILE A 412 -0.39 31.40 15.31
N ILE A 413 -0.90 31.65 16.53
CA ILE A 413 -1.97 30.88 17.16
C ILE A 413 -3.30 31.03 16.40
N GLU A 414 -3.64 32.23 15.92
CA GLU A 414 -4.87 32.46 15.13
C GLU A 414 -4.84 31.74 13.77
N LEU A 415 -3.71 31.80 13.06
CA LEU A 415 -3.49 31.03 11.83
C LEU A 415 -3.51 29.51 12.09
N ALA A 416 -2.92 29.06 13.19
CA ALA A 416 -2.93 27.65 13.60
C ALA A 416 -4.35 27.16 13.93
N ARG A 417 -5.13 27.96 14.67
CA ARG A 417 -6.54 27.70 14.98
C ARG A 417 -7.37 27.56 13.71
N LEU A 418 -7.17 28.44 12.73
CA LEU A 418 -7.85 28.34 11.44
C LEU A 418 -7.51 27.05 10.69
N VAL A 419 -6.24 26.61 10.70
CA VAL A 419 -5.84 25.34 10.05
C VAL A 419 -6.52 24.12 10.69
N LEU A 420 -6.73 24.12 12.00
CA LEU A 420 -7.43 23.05 12.72
C LEU A 420 -8.95 23.11 12.52
N GLN A 421 -9.57 24.25 12.81
CA GLN A 421 -11.04 24.43 12.82
C GLN A 421 -11.69 24.52 11.42
N ALA A 422 -10.89 24.71 10.36
CA ALA A 422 -11.35 24.68 8.97
C ALA A 422 -10.91 23.42 8.21
N ASN A 423 -10.47 22.39 8.93
CA ASN A 423 -10.15 21.08 8.38
C ASN A 423 -11.45 20.28 8.08
N ALA A 424 -11.94 20.44 6.86
CA ALA A 424 -13.11 19.71 6.35
C ALA A 424 -12.78 18.94 5.07
N PHE A 425 -13.48 17.83 4.85
CA PHE A 425 -13.20 16.89 3.77
C PHE A 425 -14.44 16.13 3.27
N VAL A 426 -14.32 15.56 2.06
CA VAL A 426 -15.28 14.61 1.48
C VAL A 426 -14.90 13.18 1.86
N TYR A 427 -15.91 12.36 2.19
CA TYR A 427 -15.77 10.90 2.16
C TYR A 427 -17.05 10.24 1.63
N GLY A 428 -16.91 9.42 0.59
CA GLY A 428 -18.04 8.88 -0.16
C GLY A 428 -18.84 9.99 -0.85
N LYS A 429 -20.12 10.16 -0.46
CA LYS A 429 -21.02 11.24 -0.92
C LYS A 429 -21.34 12.29 0.15
N LYS A 430 -20.56 12.35 1.23
CA LYS A 430 -20.83 13.20 2.41
C LYS A 430 -19.64 14.09 2.77
N PHE A 431 -19.95 15.22 3.41
CA PHE A 431 -18.98 16.20 3.90
C PHE A 431 -18.77 16.01 5.40
N TYR A 432 -17.56 16.29 5.88
CA TYR A 432 -17.19 16.15 7.28
C TYR A 432 -16.26 17.26 7.74
N ARG A 433 -16.30 17.58 9.04
CA ARG A 433 -15.32 18.43 9.74
C ARG A 433 -14.57 17.58 10.77
N GLN A 434 -13.27 17.79 10.89
CA GLN A 434 -12.49 17.20 11.98
C GLN A 434 -12.55 18.10 13.21
N ILE A 435 -13.10 17.59 14.31
CA ILE A 435 -13.34 18.31 15.57
C ILE A 435 -12.37 17.92 16.69
N ILE A 436 -11.70 16.76 16.57
CA ILE A 436 -10.58 16.35 17.43
C ILE A 436 -9.38 15.99 16.55
N GLY A 437 -8.19 16.38 16.97
CA GLY A 437 -6.96 16.21 16.19
C GLY A 437 -6.83 17.15 14.99
N GLY A 438 -5.82 16.89 14.16
CA GLY A 438 -5.67 17.48 12.83
C GLY A 438 -5.54 16.42 11.75
N ALA A 439 -5.56 16.86 10.49
CA ALA A 439 -5.42 15.97 9.34
C ALA A 439 -3.99 15.39 9.24
N MET A 440 -3.87 14.07 9.10
CA MET A 440 -2.56 13.40 8.92
C MET A 440 -1.80 13.86 7.65
N GLY A 441 -2.47 14.49 6.68
CA GLY A 441 -1.83 15.09 5.50
C GLY A 441 -1.36 16.55 5.68
N SER A 442 -1.70 17.20 6.79
CA SER A 442 -1.42 18.62 7.04
C SER A 442 -0.01 18.80 7.64
N PRO A 443 0.93 19.50 6.97
CA PRO A 443 2.29 19.70 7.48
C PRO A 443 2.35 20.33 8.87
N PHE A 444 1.49 21.32 9.16
CA PHE A 444 1.43 21.95 10.48
C PHE A 444 1.03 20.94 11.58
N THR A 445 0.15 19.99 11.28
CA THR A 445 -0.32 18.99 12.26
C THR A 445 0.81 18.07 12.74
N LEU A 446 1.79 17.76 11.89
CA LEU A 446 3.00 17.02 12.29
C LEU A 446 3.82 17.82 13.32
N THR A 447 4.09 19.09 13.02
CA THR A 447 4.88 19.96 13.90
C THR A 447 4.14 20.27 15.21
N LEU A 448 2.81 20.45 15.17
CA LEU A 448 1.98 20.64 16.35
C LEU A 448 1.95 19.39 17.26
N ALA A 449 1.83 18.20 16.67
CA ALA A 449 1.88 16.93 17.41
C ALA A 449 3.21 16.77 18.17
N ASN A 450 4.32 17.10 17.51
CA ASN A 450 5.65 17.05 18.12
C ASN A 450 5.82 18.04 19.29
N ILE A 451 5.26 19.26 19.18
CA ILE A 451 5.26 20.27 20.25
C ILE A 451 4.36 19.85 21.44
N PHE A 452 3.17 19.29 21.16
CA PHE A 452 2.31 18.69 22.19
C PHE A 452 3.05 17.60 22.97
N MET A 453 3.64 16.64 22.25
CA MET A 453 4.37 15.53 22.87
C MET A 453 5.60 15.99 23.66
N TRP A 454 6.30 17.04 23.23
CA TRP A 454 7.42 17.63 23.98
C TRP A 454 7.02 18.19 25.36
N LYS A 455 5.80 18.70 25.52
CA LYS A 455 5.30 19.06 26.86
C LYS A 455 4.92 17.80 27.64
N TRP A 456 4.19 16.88 27.01
CA TRP A 456 3.75 15.63 27.65
C TRP A 456 4.94 14.82 28.18
N GLU A 457 5.95 14.53 27.35
CA GLU A 457 7.12 13.71 27.71
C GLU A 457 7.92 14.32 28.87
N ARG A 458 7.94 15.66 28.98
CA ARG A 458 8.56 16.42 30.07
C ARG A 458 7.77 16.36 31.38
N GLN A 459 6.45 16.19 31.31
CA GLN A 459 5.60 16.08 32.50
C GLN A 459 5.45 14.63 32.98
N THR A 460 5.55 13.63 32.09
CA THR A 460 5.28 12.22 32.41
C THR A 460 6.50 11.31 32.52
N ILE A 461 7.42 11.36 31.54
CA ILE A 461 8.55 10.44 31.45
C ILE A 461 9.80 11.08 32.06
N LEU A 462 10.23 12.22 31.52
CA LEU A 462 11.46 12.91 31.91
C LEU A 462 11.38 13.59 33.29
N SER A 463 10.20 13.59 33.92
CA SER A 463 10.00 13.99 35.31
C SER A 463 10.31 12.87 36.32
N LYS A 464 10.46 11.62 35.85
CA LYS A 464 10.73 10.41 36.65
C LYS A 464 11.95 9.63 36.19
N LEU A 465 12.25 9.62 34.89
CA LEU A 465 13.39 8.93 34.32
C LEU A 465 14.71 9.55 34.85
N PRO A 466 15.66 8.75 35.37
CA PRO A 466 16.95 9.28 35.83
C PRO A 466 17.74 9.96 34.71
N SER A 467 18.46 11.03 35.04
CA SER A 467 19.18 11.87 34.07
C SER A 467 20.37 11.20 33.35
N TYR A 468 20.76 10.00 33.79
CA TYR A 468 21.75 9.16 33.13
C TYR A 468 21.14 8.22 32.08
N GLU A 469 19.84 7.91 32.17
CA GLU A 469 19.16 7.04 31.21
C GLU A 469 18.95 7.74 29.86
N LEU A 470 19.08 6.97 28.78
CA LEU A 470 18.83 7.47 27.43
C LEU A 470 17.32 7.56 27.19
N TYR A 471 16.83 8.72 26.74
CA TYR A 471 15.48 8.92 26.21
C TYR A 471 15.54 9.54 24.82
N GLY A 472 14.71 9.05 23.90
CA GLY A 472 14.49 9.73 22.62
C GLY A 472 13.20 9.31 21.94
N ARG A 473 12.54 10.28 21.29
CA ARG A 473 11.31 10.07 20.53
C ARG A 473 11.52 10.35 19.04
N TYR A 474 11.01 9.47 18.20
CA TYR A 474 10.82 9.69 16.77
C TYR A 474 9.30 9.75 16.51
N ILE A 475 8.75 10.97 16.50
CA ILE A 475 7.35 11.23 16.17
C ILE A 475 6.36 10.49 17.11
N ASP A 476 5.74 9.38 16.68
CA ASP A 476 4.82 8.51 17.41
C ASP A 476 5.49 7.29 18.07
N ASP A 477 6.75 6.97 17.73
CA ASP A 477 7.58 5.93 18.35
C ASP A 477 8.51 6.53 19.43
N VAL A 478 8.48 6.02 20.66
CA VAL A 478 9.37 6.44 21.77
C VAL A 478 10.33 5.31 22.16
N PHE A 479 11.59 5.62 22.46
CA PHE A 479 12.61 4.73 23.00
C PHE A 479 13.20 5.28 24.31
N PHE A 480 13.45 4.40 25.28
CA PHE A 480 14.34 4.72 26.41
C PHE A 480 15.04 3.48 27.00
N THR A 481 16.14 3.68 27.72
CA THR A 481 16.83 2.64 28.50
C THR A 481 16.37 2.67 29.96
N SER A 482 16.43 1.53 30.64
CA SER A 482 16.34 1.51 32.10
C SER A 482 17.10 0.33 32.69
N ASN A 483 17.72 0.55 33.84
CA ASN A 483 18.32 -0.49 34.68
C ASN A 483 17.38 -0.95 35.83
N GLU A 484 16.16 -0.43 35.88
CA GLU A 484 15.13 -0.83 36.85
C GLU A 484 14.49 -2.19 36.51
N ASN A 485 13.81 -2.79 37.50
CA ASN A 485 13.07 -4.04 37.31
C ASN A 485 11.89 -3.85 36.33
N GLU A 486 11.67 -4.85 35.46
CA GLU A 486 10.60 -4.82 34.44
C GLU A 486 9.21 -4.54 35.03
N THR A 487 8.91 -5.08 36.22
CA THR A 487 7.64 -4.84 36.93
C THR A 487 7.46 -3.37 37.30
N THR A 488 8.50 -2.72 37.86
CA THR A 488 8.49 -1.31 38.25
C THR A 488 8.32 -0.40 37.02
N ILE A 489 8.94 -0.77 35.90
CA ILE A 489 8.78 -0.08 34.62
C ILE A 489 7.34 -0.22 34.10
N LYS A 490 6.74 -1.41 34.17
CA LYS A 490 5.32 -1.65 33.80
C LYS A 490 4.36 -0.79 34.62
N GLU A 491 4.48 -0.83 35.95
CA GLU A 491 3.64 -0.03 36.86
C GLU A 491 3.72 1.47 36.56
N TRP A 492 4.92 1.99 36.28
CA TRP A 492 5.12 3.38 35.87
C TRP A 492 4.52 3.70 34.50
N LEU A 493 4.67 2.82 33.51
CA LEU A 493 4.09 3.03 32.17
C LEU A 493 2.56 2.93 32.18
N ASP A 494 1.99 2.01 32.96
CA ASP A 494 0.55 1.85 33.13
C ASP A 494 -0.07 3.06 33.86
N PHE A 495 0.59 3.58 34.91
CA PHE A 495 0.23 4.86 35.53
C PHE A 495 0.33 6.01 34.51
N THR A 496 1.40 6.05 33.72
CA THR A 496 1.59 7.09 32.68
C THR A 496 0.53 7.03 31.58
N ASN A 497 0.02 5.84 31.28
CA ASN A 497 -1.08 5.61 30.34
C ASN A 497 -2.42 6.20 30.86
N GLN A 498 -2.54 6.53 32.15
CA GLN A 498 -3.70 7.21 32.75
C GLN A 498 -3.61 8.74 32.72
N PHE A 499 -2.40 9.31 32.55
CA PHE A 499 -2.13 10.75 32.70
C PHE A 499 -2.96 11.67 31.78
N HIS A 500 -3.41 11.18 30.62
CA HIS A 500 -4.21 11.95 29.69
C HIS A 500 -5.31 11.08 29.04
N PRO A 501 -6.55 11.58 28.85
CA PRO A 501 -7.64 10.79 28.28
C PRO A 501 -7.38 10.39 26.81
N ASN A 502 -6.87 11.32 25.99
CA ASN A 502 -6.74 11.12 24.55
C ASN A 502 -5.39 10.51 24.09
N ILE A 503 -4.41 10.39 24.98
CA ILE A 503 -3.10 9.77 24.67
C ILE A 503 -3.10 8.38 25.29
N LYS A 504 -2.84 7.35 24.47
CA LYS A 504 -2.75 5.96 24.93
C LYS A 504 -1.50 5.31 24.38
N LEU A 505 -0.79 4.61 25.25
CA LEU A 505 0.49 3.98 24.98
C LEU A 505 0.30 2.49 24.70
N THR A 506 1.15 1.92 23.85
CA THR A 506 1.34 0.47 23.74
C THR A 506 2.83 0.20 23.74
N TYR A 507 3.33 -0.40 24.82
CA TYR A 507 4.76 -0.55 25.08
C TYR A 507 5.26 -1.99 24.92
N THR A 508 6.58 -2.13 24.79
CA THR A 508 7.32 -3.40 24.83
C THR A 508 8.62 -3.14 25.57
N ILE A 509 8.94 -4.03 26.53
CA ILE A 509 10.17 -4.01 27.33
C ILE A 509 10.92 -5.29 26.99
N SER A 510 12.23 -5.21 26.72
CA SER A 510 13.06 -6.37 26.38
C SER A 510 14.54 -6.01 26.39
N GLN A 511 15.42 -7.00 26.55
CA GLN A 511 16.85 -6.87 26.23
C GLN A 511 17.13 -6.95 24.72
N CYS A 512 16.16 -7.39 23.91
CA CYS A 512 16.21 -7.45 22.46
C CYS A 512 14.90 -6.91 21.86
N LEU A 513 14.92 -5.73 21.22
CA LEU A 513 13.75 -5.15 20.57
C LEU A 513 14.08 -4.26 19.36
N PRO A 514 13.13 -4.08 18.44
CA PRO A 514 13.29 -3.16 17.32
C PRO A 514 12.87 -1.72 17.67
N PHE A 515 13.65 -0.75 17.18
CA PHE A 515 13.24 0.66 17.11
C PHE A 515 13.57 1.21 15.72
N LEU A 516 12.60 1.86 15.08
CA LEU A 516 12.66 2.26 13.66
C LEU A 516 12.98 1.05 12.74
N ASP A 517 14.13 1.11 12.07
CA ASP A 517 14.70 0.10 11.16
C ASP A 517 15.90 -0.64 11.80
N VAL A 518 16.12 -0.48 13.12
CA VAL A 518 17.24 -1.09 13.88
C VAL A 518 16.70 -2.13 14.85
N LEU A 519 17.30 -3.32 14.87
CA LEU A 519 17.14 -4.30 15.94
C LEU A 519 18.29 -4.12 16.93
N ILE A 520 17.97 -3.90 18.21
CA ILE A 520 18.92 -3.57 19.27
C ILE A 520 18.89 -4.68 20.31
N HIS A 521 20.05 -5.20 20.70
CA HIS A 521 20.16 -6.35 21.58
C HIS A 521 21.33 -6.25 22.57
N ASN A 522 21.01 -6.30 23.86
CA ASN A 522 21.95 -6.37 24.97
C ASN A 522 22.41 -7.82 25.20
N GLN A 523 23.60 -8.15 24.69
CA GLN A 523 24.25 -9.43 24.88
C GLN A 523 25.06 -9.41 26.18
N ASN A 524 24.39 -9.59 27.32
CA ASN A 524 24.97 -9.66 28.66
C ASN A 524 25.95 -8.49 28.99
N GLY A 525 25.59 -7.26 28.62
CA GLY A 525 26.40 -6.06 28.82
C GLY A 525 27.20 -5.62 27.58
N THR A 526 27.13 -6.35 26.47
CA THR A 526 27.64 -5.93 25.16
C THR A 526 26.48 -5.48 24.26
N LEU A 527 26.54 -4.28 23.70
CA LEU A 527 25.54 -3.84 22.72
C LEU A 527 25.78 -4.51 21.36
N SER A 528 24.71 -5.06 20.78
CA SER A 528 24.70 -5.54 19.40
C SER A 528 23.53 -4.93 18.63
N SER A 529 23.73 -4.70 17.32
CA SER A 529 22.74 -4.11 16.44
C SER A 529 22.73 -4.76 15.05
N SER A 530 21.56 -4.75 14.41
CA SER A 530 21.36 -5.18 13.02
C SER A 530 20.19 -4.44 12.38
N VAL A 531 20.00 -4.57 11.06
CA VAL A 531 18.82 -4.03 10.38
C VAL A 531 17.57 -4.85 10.75
N TYR A 532 16.54 -4.17 11.25
CA TYR A 532 15.24 -4.77 11.50
C TYR A 532 14.35 -4.73 10.26
N HIS A 533 13.81 -5.90 9.88
CA HIS A 533 12.69 -6.01 8.95
C HIS A 533 11.45 -6.46 9.71
N LYS A 534 10.32 -5.80 9.47
CA LYS A 534 9.04 -6.19 10.07
C LYS A 534 8.61 -7.56 9.51
N PRO A 535 8.08 -8.51 10.30
CA PRO A 535 7.78 -9.88 9.86
C PRO A 535 6.83 -10.03 8.65
N ALA A 536 6.11 -8.97 8.27
CA ALA A 536 5.25 -8.91 7.10
C ALA A 536 5.77 -7.92 6.02
N ALA A 537 7.08 -7.67 6.01
CA ALA A 537 7.74 -6.92 4.94
C ALA A 537 7.95 -7.83 3.71
N GLU A 538 7.18 -7.58 2.66
CA GLU A 538 7.50 -8.12 1.33
C GLU A 538 8.86 -7.55 0.88
N PRO A 539 9.74 -8.32 0.20
CA PRO A 539 10.97 -7.82 -0.39
C PRO A 539 10.69 -7.01 -1.68
N THR A 540 9.72 -6.09 -1.63
CA THR A 540 9.22 -5.32 -2.76
C THR A 540 9.80 -3.90 -2.70
N ILE A 541 10.64 -3.56 -3.66
CA ILE A 541 11.25 -2.23 -3.82
C ILE A 541 10.86 -1.65 -5.19
N LEU A 542 11.52 -0.58 -5.63
CA LEU A 542 11.30 -0.06 -6.99
C LEU A 542 11.83 -1.06 -8.02
N SER A 543 10.93 -1.73 -8.75
CA SER A 543 11.29 -2.69 -9.80
C SER A 543 12.10 -2.06 -10.93
N TYR A 544 13.18 -2.70 -11.35
CA TYR A 544 14.13 -2.19 -12.36
C TYR A 544 13.51 -2.05 -13.75
N ILE A 545 12.41 -2.76 -14.04
CA ILE A 545 11.64 -2.64 -15.29
C ILE A 545 10.63 -1.47 -15.29
N SER A 546 10.60 -0.64 -14.23
CA SER A 546 9.76 0.56 -14.20
C SER A 546 10.43 1.75 -14.90
N ASP A 547 9.63 2.67 -15.44
CA ASP A 547 10.13 3.85 -16.17
C ASP A 547 10.63 4.95 -15.20
N HIS A 548 11.80 4.71 -14.61
CA HIS A 548 12.47 5.64 -13.69
C HIS A 548 13.92 5.92 -14.13
N PRO A 549 14.45 7.13 -13.89
CA PRO A 549 15.84 7.47 -14.22
C PRO A 549 16.86 6.53 -13.56
N ARG A 550 17.87 6.08 -14.31
CA ARG A 550 18.87 5.08 -13.87
C ARG A 550 19.58 5.41 -12.55
N HIS A 551 19.68 6.68 -12.16
CA HIS A 551 20.27 7.06 -10.87
C HIS A 551 19.40 6.66 -9.68
N ILE A 552 18.07 6.54 -9.83
CA ILE A 552 17.15 6.11 -8.77
C ILE A 552 17.46 4.65 -8.37
N PHE A 553 17.62 3.75 -9.33
CA PHE A 553 17.99 2.35 -9.07
C PHE A 553 19.34 2.23 -8.33
N ARG A 554 20.34 3.04 -8.70
CA ARG A 554 21.62 3.14 -7.99
C ARG A 554 21.44 3.63 -6.55
N ASN A 555 20.62 4.66 -6.36
CA ASN A 555 20.33 5.21 -5.03
C ASN A 555 19.61 4.18 -4.13
N VAL A 556 18.71 3.34 -4.67
CA VAL A 556 18.05 2.27 -3.91
C VAL A 556 19.07 1.26 -3.35
N ILE A 557 19.99 0.78 -4.19
CA ILE A 557 21.07 -0.12 -3.77
C ILE A 557 22.00 0.57 -2.74
N GLN A 558 22.42 1.80 -3.03
CA GLN A 558 23.35 2.54 -2.18
C GLN A 558 22.74 2.85 -0.80
N THR A 559 21.48 3.27 -0.74
CA THR A 559 20.79 3.54 0.53
C THR A 559 20.56 2.27 1.34
N ALA A 560 20.19 1.16 0.71
CA ALA A 560 20.07 -0.13 1.38
C ALA A 560 21.42 -0.62 1.95
N LEU A 561 22.49 -0.60 1.16
CA LEU A 561 23.82 -1.01 1.63
C LEU A 561 24.40 -0.06 2.69
N MET A 562 24.21 1.25 2.56
CA MET A 562 24.62 2.20 3.60
C MET A 562 23.82 2.02 4.90
N ARG A 563 22.53 1.63 4.83
CA ARG A 563 21.74 1.23 6.01
C ARG A 563 22.32 -0.03 6.65
N ALA A 564 22.62 -1.06 5.84
CA ALA A 564 23.22 -2.31 6.30
C ALA A 564 24.56 -2.07 7.03
N ILE A 565 25.44 -1.23 6.48
CA ILE A 565 26.74 -0.88 7.08
C ILE A 565 26.53 -0.12 8.41
N ARG A 566 25.61 0.86 8.44
CA ARG A 566 25.41 1.74 9.61
C ARG A 566 24.69 1.09 10.78
N TYR A 567 23.85 0.08 10.53
CA TYR A 567 23.01 -0.53 11.57
C TYR A 567 23.52 -1.90 12.04
N SER A 568 24.62 -2.42 11.49
CA SER A 568 25.16 -3.73 11.87
C SER A 568 26.41 -3.58 12.74
N SER A 569 26.34 -3.98 14.01
CA SER A 569 27.51 -3.95 14.91
C SER A 569 28.55 -5.02 14.58
N THR A 570 28.19 -6.06 13.81
CA THR A 570 29.09 -7.14 13.41
C THR A 570 29.12 -7.35 11.89
N PHE A 571 30.25 -7.85 11.39
CA PHE A 571 30.39 -8.25 9.99
C PHE A 571 29.41 -9.38 9.61
N GLU A 572 29.01 -10.23 10.56
CA GLU A 572 28.00 -11.27 10.34
C GLU A 572 26.61 -10.66 10.10
N ALA A 573 26.16 -9.76 10.98
CA ALA A 573 24.90 -9.04 10.81
C ALA A 573 24.85 -8.27 9.48
N PHE A 574 25.95 -7.60 9.11
CA PHE A 574 26.08 -6.95 7.81
C PHE A 574 25.98 -7.96 6.64
N ASN A 575 26.61 -9.14 6.76
CA ASN A 575 26.55 -10.17 5.73
C ASN A 575 25.15 -10.79 5.56
N ILE A 576 24.39 -10.91 6.65
CA ILE A 576 22.99 -11.34 6.61
C ILE A 576 22.14 -10.32 5.85
N GLU A 577 22.19 -9.03 6.24
CA GLU A 577 21.45 -7.98 5.52
C GLU A 577 21.91 -7.82 4.07
N ARG A 578 23.21 -7.94 3.78
CA ARG A 578 23.75 -7.93 2.40
C ARG A 578 23.15 -9.05 1.54
N ARG A 579 22.91 -10.25 2.11
CA ARG A 579 22.20 -11.35 1.44
C ARG A 579 20.73 -11.02 1.23
N THR A 580 20.05 -10.45 2.23
CA THR A 580 18.65 -9.98 2.13
C THR A 580 18.47 -8.93 1.03
N ILE A 581 19.36 -7.94 0.96
CA ILE A 581 19.39 -6.90 -0.07
C ILE A 581 19.61 -7.53 -1.45
N ARG A 582 20.57 -8.46 -1.59
CA ARG A 582 20.84 -9.16 -2.86
C ARG A 582 19.62 -9.96 -3.36
N LEU A 583 18.93 -10.68 -2.47
CA LEU A 583 17.69 -11.39 -2.81
C LEU A 583 16.55 -10.43 -3.17
N THR A 584 16.45 -9.31 -2.47
CA THR A 584 15.48 -8.22 -2.76
C THR A 584 15.73 -7.61 -4.14
N LEU A 585 16.99 -7.33 -4.51
CA LEU A 585 17.35 -6.81 -5.83
C LEU A 585 17.00 -7.80 -6.95
N LEU A 586 17.31 -9.09 -6.77
CA LEU A 586 16.92 -10.16 -7.70
C LEU A 586 15.40 -10.23 -7.89
N TYR A 587 14.62 -10.24 -6.79
CA TYR A 587 13.15 -10.28 -6.81
C TYR A 587 12.52 -9.09 -7.56
N ASN A 588 13.23 -7.95 -7.62
CA ASN A 588 12.78 -6.72 -8.28
C ASN A 588 13.46 -6.49 -9.65
N ASN A 589 13.94 -7.55 -10.29
CA ASN A 589 14.48 -7.58 -11.66
C ASN A 589 15.78 -6.76 -11.86
N TYR A 590 16.56 -6.47 -10.81
CA TYR A 590 17.83 -5.76 -10.98
C TYR A 590 18.86 -6.64 -11.71
N PRO A 591 19.57 -6.12 -12.72
CA PRO A 591 20.62 -6.86 -13.41
C PRO A 591 21.79 -7.26 -12.52
N SER A 592 22.46 -8.36 -12.84
CA SER A 592 23.57 -8.94 -12.07
C SER A 592 24.76 -8.00 -11.82
N ILE A 593 24.96 -6.96 -12.63
CA ILE A 593 25.98 -5.91 -12.40
C ILE A 593 25.72 -5.04 -11.15
N TYR A 594 24.56 -5.20 -10.51
CA TYR A 594 24.15 -4.50 -9.30
C TYR A 594 24.05 -5.41 -8.05
N ILE A 595 24.57 -6.65 -8.12
CA ILE A 595 24.21 -7.77 -7.22
C ILE A 595 25.41 -8.54 -6.66
#